data_AF-A0A8T6RA24-F1
#
_entry.id   AF-A0A8T6RA24-F1
#
_cell.length_a   1.000
_cell.length_b   1.000
_cell.length_c   1.000
_cell.angle_alpha   90.00
_cell.angle_beta   90.00
_cell.angle_gamma   90.00
#
_symmetry.space_group_name_H-M   'P 1'
#
loop_
_entity.id
_entity.type
_entity.pdbx_description
1 polymer ?
#
loop_
_entity_poly.entity_id
_entity_poly.type
_entity_poly.pdbx_seq_one_letter_code
_entity_poly.pdbx_strand_id
1 'polypeptide(L)'
;MTERVVEVVGVYNADGGVLGELAYAVGHLTGRTSCGLCDATHRGVRRKPAWDEMTAGLPVPVRLVHRNETTDAERAAAERAGLPVVLGVRGDGSLTTLVPPDRLAAAHGSVDDVGDAIRSALDDEGVA
;
A
#
# COMPACT_ATOMS: atom_id res chain seq x y z
N MET A 1 -24.71 -4.81 -8.55
CA MET A 1 -24.07 -5.39 -7.36
C MET A 1 -22.59 -5.16 -7.54
N THR A 2 -21.96 -4.36 -6.70
CA THR A 2 -20.52 -4.17 -6.78
C THR A 2 -19.84 -5.45 -6.28
N GLU A 3 -18.88 -5.98 -7.04
CA GLU A 3 -18.15 -7.16 -6.60
C GLU A 3 -17.32 -6.86 -5.35
N ARG A 4 -17.09 -7.90 -4.55
CA ARG A 4 -16.34 -7.78 -3.29
C ARG A 4 -14.85 -7.70 -3.57
N VAL A 5 -14.11 -7.08 -2.65
CA VAL A 5 -12.65 -7.08 -2.68
C VAL A 5 -12.14 -8.49 -2.34
N VAL A 6 -11.18 -8.97 -3.14
CA VAL A 6 -10.57 -10.31 -3.01
C VAL A 6 -9.04 -10.27 -2.83
N GLU A 7 -8.39 -9.13 -3.08
CA GLU A 7 -6.97 -8.89 -2.82
C GLU A 7 -6.75 -7.41 -2.47
N VAL A 8 -5.79 -7.12 -1.60
CA VAL A 8 -5.29 -5.78 -1.34
C VAL A 8 -3.90 -5.62 -1.96
N VAL A 9 -3.68 -4.53 -2.70
CA VAL A 9 -2.41 -4.23 -3.35
C VAL A 9 -1.87 -2.89 -2.86
N GLY A 10 -0.78 -2.91 -2.09
CA GLY A 10 -0.05 -1.71 -1.72
C GLY A 10 1.00 -1.35 -2.78
N VAL A 11 0.88 -0.17 -3.37
CA VAL A 11 1.80 0.34 -4.40
C VAL A 11 2.69 1.43 -3.80
N TYR A 12 3.99 1.17 -3.77
CA TYR A 12 4.98 2.14 -3.31
C TYR A 12 5.20 3.26 -4.32
N ASN A 13 5.57 4.44 -3.83
CA ASN A 13 6.13 5.51 -4.65
C ASN A 13 7.64 5.32 -4.88
N ALA A 14 8.04 4.14 -5.38
CA ALA A 14 9.42 3.78 -5.66
C ALA A 14 9.47 2.73 -6.78
N ASP A 15 10.62 2.61 -7.45
CA ASP A 15 10.89 1.59 -8.47
C ASP A 15 11.66 0.39 -7.88
N GLY A 16 11.27 -0.82 -8.28
CA GLY A 16 11.93 -2.08 -7.93
C GLY A 16 13.10 -2.38 -8.86
N GLY A 17 14.16 -2.99 -8.30
CA GLY A 17 15.38 -3.37 -9.04
C GLY A 17 16.64 -2.62 -8.56
N VAL A 18 17.54 -3.36 -7.90
CA VAL A 18 19.00 -3.13 -7.79
C VAL A 18 19.51 -1.92 -6.97
N LEU A 19 18.65 -1.09 -6.39
CA LEU A 19 18.97 -0.33 -5.15
C LEU A 19 17.93 -0.60 -4.02
N GLY A 20 17.06 -1.57 -4.27
CA GLY A 20 15.74 -1.76 -3.62
C GLY A 20 15.72 -2.35 -2.22
N GLU A 21 16.86 -2.56 -1.57
CA GLU A 21 16.92 -2.68 -0.09
C GLU A 21 17.40 -1.37 0.57
N LEU A 22 18.00 -0.40 -0.15
CA LEU A 22 18.74 0.74 0.43
C LEU A 22 18.07 2.11 0.35
N ALA A 23 16.82 2.23 -0.11
CA ALA A 23 16.10 3.51 -0.17
C ALA A 23 15.60 4.01 1.22
N TYR A 24 16.23 3.62 2.32
CA TYR A 24 16.15 4.43 3.54
C TYR A 24 16.90 5.77 3.38
N ALA A 25 17.83 5.86 2.44
CA ALA A 25 18.48 7.13 2.16
C ALA A 25 17.58 7.96 1.24
N VAL A 26 16.96 9.02 1.80
CA VAL A 26 16.86 10.38 1.23
C VAL A 26 15.70 11.22 1.87
N GLY A 27 14.93 10.69 2.81
CA GLY A 27 13.90 11.49 3.51
C GLY A 27 14.44 12.62 4.42
N HIS A 28 15.65 12.47 4.97
CA HIS A 28 16.17 13.42 5.98
C HIS A 28 17.29 14.35 5.51
N LEU A 29 17.86 14.14 4.31
CA LEU A 29 19.04 14.90 3.85
C LEU A 29 18.99 15.43 2.40
N THR A 30 17.98 15.10 1.59
CA THR A 30 17.93 15.56 0.18
C THR A 30 16.55 16.02 -0.31
N GLY A 31 15.60 16.26 0.61
CA GLY A 31 14.31 16.87 0.24
C GLY A 31 13.43 16.02 -0.69
N ARG A 32 13.62 14.70 -0.75
CA ARG A 32 12.65 13.80 -1.42
C ARG A 32 11.62 13.35 -0.39
N THR A 33 10.35 13.48 -0.78
CA THR A 33 9.15 13.16 -0.01
C THR A 33 9.20 11.75 0.60
N SER A 34 8.94 11.66 1.90
CA SER A 34 8.77 10.39 2.62
C SER A 34 7.58 9.61 2.03
N CYS A 35 7.77 8.34 1.75
CA CYS A 35 6.72 7.44 1.28
C CYS A 35 6.00 6.83 2.50
N GLY A 36 4.79 7.30 2.82
CA GLY A 36 4.06 6.87 4.03
C GLY A 36 3.84 5.34 4.12
N LEU A 37 3.58 4.68 2.99
CA LEU A 37 3.46 3.21 2.96
C LEU A 37 4.81 2.52 3.23
N CYS A 38 5.91 3.08 2.72
CA CYS A 38 7.25 2.55 2.95
C CYS A 38 7.63 2.65 4.44
N ASP A 39 7.30 3.78 5.07
CA ASP A 39 7.51 4.01 6.50
C ASP A 39 6.67 3.05 7.36
N ALA A 40 5.46 2.69 6.92
CA ALA A 40 4.63 1.70 7.58
C ALA A 40 5.19 0.28 7.44
N THR A 41 5.71 -0.09 6.26
CA THR A 41 6.09 -1.47 5.96
C THR A 41 7.52 -1.81 6.40
N HIS A 42 8.45 -0.85 6.47
CA HIS A 42 9.86 -1.11 6.72
C HIS A 42 10.45 -0.35 7.92
N ARG A 43 11.51 -0.93 8.50
CA ARG A 43 12.44 -0.29 9.42
C ARG A 43 13.85 -0.43 8.84
N GLY A 44 14.36 0.64 8.24
CA GLY A 44 15.57 0.56 7.42
C GLY A 44 15.33 -0.31 6.20
N VAL A 45 16.13 -1.35 6.01
CA VAL A 45 16.05 -2.28 4.88
C VAL A 45 15.15 -3.50 5.16
N ARG A 46 14.69 -3.65 6.40
CA ARG A 46 13.93 -4.82 6.86
C ARG A 46 12.45 -4.48 6.92
N ARG A 47 11.61 -5.41 6.47
CA ARG A 47 10.18 -5.33 6.72
C ARG A 47 9.89 -5.45 8.22
N LYS A 48 8.91 -4.69 8.72
CA LYS A 48 8.46 -4.77 10.11
C LYS A 48 7.68 -6.07 10.33
N PRO A 49 8.00 -6.89 11.36
CA PRO A 49 7.19 -8.06 11.71
C PRO A 49 5.71 -7.71 11.97
N ALA A 50 5.46 -6.55 12.61
CA ALA A 50 4.11 -6.06 12.86
C ALA A 50 3.29 -5.85 11.56
N TRP A 51 3.95 -5.50 10.44
CA TRP A 51 3.27 -5.42 9.15
C TRP A 51 2.77 -6.80 8.71
N ASP A 52 3.63 -7.81 8.78
CA ASP A 52 3.27 -9.18 8.39
C ASP A 52 2.15 -9.71 9.30
N GLU A 53 2.22 -9.48 10.62
CA GLU A 53 1.15 -9.81 11.58
C GLU A 53 -0.18 -9.12 11.24
N MET A 54 -0.16 -7.81 10.95
CA MET A 54 -1.34 -7.05 10.54
C MET A 54 -1.97 -7.63 9.28
N THR A 55 -1.16 -7.91 8.25
CA THR A 55 -1.67 -8.46 6.99
C THR A 55 -2.20 -9.89 7.11
N ALA A 56 -1.62 -10.70 8.02
CA ALA A 56 -2.13 -12.05 8.30
C ALA A 56 -3.51 -12.04 8.98
N GLY A 57 -3.88 -10.93 9.64
CA GLY A 57 -5.20 -10.74 10.24
C GLY A 57 -6.28 -10.21 9.29
N LEU A 58 -5.93 -9.87 8.04
CA LEU A 58 -6.89 -9.37 7.05
C LEU A 58 -7.66 -10.53 6.37
N PRO A 59 -8.92 -10.30 5.97
CA PRO A 59 -9.76 -11.34 5.35
C PRO A 59 -9.34 -11.70 3.92
N VAL A 60 -8.47 -10.91 3.31
CA VAL A 60 -7.98 -11.06 1.93
C VAL A 60 -6.46 -10.94 1.89
N PRO A 61 -5.79 -11.62 0.95
CA PRO A 61 -4.34 -11.53 0.80
C PRO A 61 -3.89 -10.11 0.51
N VAL A 62 -2.68 -9.77 0.98
CA VAL A 62 -2.03 -8.50 0.71
C VAL A 62 -0.76 -8.71 -0.10
N ARG A 63 -0.63 -7.97 -1.20
CA ARG A 63 0.57 -7.89 -2.01
C ARG A 63 1.14 -6.48 -1.99
N LEU A 64 2.47 -6.38 -1.97
CA LEU A 64 3.21 -5.13 -2.03
C LEU A 64 4.03 -5.11 -3.32
N VAL A 65 3.95 -4.01 -4.07
CA VAL A 65 4.66 -3.82 -5.33
C VAL A 65 5.24 -2.41 -5.45
N HIS A 66 6.31 -2.28 -6.21
CA HIS A 66 6.80 -1.01 -6.71
C HIS A 66 5.97 -0.53 -7.90
N ARG A 67 5.96 0.77 -8.18
CA ARG A 67 5.15 1.35 -9.27
C ARG A 67 5.51 0.83 -10.67
N ASN A 68 6.72 0.30 -10.86
CA ASN A 68 7.17 -0.32 -12.12
C ASN A 68 6.88 -1.83 -12.16
N GLU A 69 6.42 -2.43 -11.06
CA GLU A 69 6.03 -3.84 -10.94
C GLU A 69 4.51 -4.03 -11.05
N THR A 70 3.76 -2.94 -11.13
CA THR A 70 2.29 -2.96 -11.29
C THR A 70 1.89 -3.44 -12.68
N THR A 71 0.75 -4.12 -12.77
CA THR A 71 0.01 -4.30 -14.04
C THR A 71 -0.45 -2.95 -14.59
N ASP A 72 -0.87 -2.91 -15.86
CA ASP A 72 -1.36 -1.67 -16.48
C ASP A 72 -2.63 -1.13 -15.80
N ALA A 73 -3.50 -2.02 -15.33
CA ALA A 73 -4.72 -1.64 -14.60
C ALA A 73 -4.40 -1.04 -13.23
N GLU A 74 -3.48 -1.67 -12.48
CA GLU A 74 -2.96 -1.17 -11.21
C GLU A 74 -2.25 0.19 -11.38
N ARG A 75 -1.41 0.32 -12.40
CA ARG A 75 -0.72 1.59 -12.72
C ARG A 75 -1.73 2.70 -12.96
N ALA A 76 -2.70 2.48 -13.83
CA ALA A 76 -3.71 3.47 -14.14
C ALA A 76 -4.55 3.84 -12.90
N ALA A 77 -4.87 2.89 -12.02
CA ALA A 77 -5.55 3.17 -10.76
C ALA A 77 -4.68 3.99 -9.79
N ALA A 78 -3.40 3.64 -9.67
CA ALA A 78 -2.46 4.36 -8.84
C ALA A 78 -2.18 5.79 -9.34
N GLU A 79 -2.11 6.01 -10.66
CA GLU A 79 -1.97 7.34 -11.25
C GLU A 79 -3.17 8.24 -10.95
N ARG A 80 -4.40 7.67 -10.97
CA ARG A 80 -5.62 8.42 -10.61
C ARG A 80 -5.67 8.79 -9.13
N ALA A 81 -5.23 7.90 -8.25
CA ALA A 81 -5.28 8.10 -6.80
C ALA A 81 -4.08 8.92 -6.27
N GLY A 82 -2.95 8.88 -6.96
CA GLY A 82 -1.65 9.32 -6.47
C GLY A 82 -0.87 8.21 -5.75
N LEU A 83 0.44 8.39 -5.59
CA LEU A 83 1.33 7.43 -4.92
C LEU A 83 1.92 8.01 -3.61
N PRO A 84 2.19 7.17 -2.59
CA PRO A 84 1.85 5.74 -2.51
C PRO A 84 0.35 5.52 -2.29
N VAL A 85 -0.15 4.31 -2.59
CA VAL A 85 -1.59 3.98 -2.47
C VAL A 85 -1.81 2.54 -2.06
N VAL A 86 -2.93 2.26 -1.38
CA VAL A 86 -3.46 0.91 -1.20
C VAL A 86 -4.73 0.74 -2.04
N LEU A 87 -4.72 -0.24 -2.93
CA LEU A 87 -5.80 -0.57 -3.84
C LEU A 87 -6.51 -1.86 -3.37
N GLY A 88 -7.80 -1.97 -3.66
CA GLY A 88 -8.56 -3.20 -3.54
C GLY A 88 -8.87 -3.76 -4.93
N VAL A 89 -8.55 -5.02 -5.17
CA VAL A 89 -8.91 -5.75 -6.39
C VAL A 89 -10.21 -6.50 -6.11
N ARG A 90 -11.22 -6.29 -6.96
CA ARG A 90 -12.52 -6.97 -6.86
C ARG A 90 -12.53 -8.29 -7.62
N GLY A 91 -13.58 -9.10 -7.40
CA GLY A 91 -13.77 -10.39 -8.08
C GLY A 91 -13.79 -10.32 -9.62
N ASP A 92 -14.25 -9.21 -10.21
CA ASP A 92 -14.19 -8.93 -11.66
C ASP A 92 -12.84 -8.37 -12.14
N GLY A 93 -11.88 -8.17 -11.24
CA GLY A 93 -10.59 -7.54 -11.52
C GLY A 93 -10.63 -6.01 -11.57
N SER A 94 -11.79 -5.37 -11.32
CA SER A 94 -11.83 -3.92 -11.17
C SER A 94 -11.14 -3.47 -9.89
N LEU A 95 -10.59 -2.25 -9.91
CA LEU A 95 -9.81 -1.69 -8.80
C LEU A 95 -10.54 -0.54 -8.11
N THR A 96 -10.48 -0.51 -6.79
CA THR A 96 -10.91 0.61 -5.94
C THR A 96 -9.72 1.14 -5.13
N THR A 97 -9.77 2.40 -4.72
CA THR A 97 -8.79 2.98 -3.81
C THR A 97 -9.26 2.76 -2.37
N LEU A 98 -8.50 1.98 -1.59
CA LEU A 98 -8.80 1.73 -0.17
C LEU A 98 -8.16 2.77 0.73
N VAL A 99 -6.87 3.06 0.53
CA VAL A 99 -6.14 4.05 1.33
C VAL A 99 -5.34 4.98 0.42
N PRO A 100 -5.75 6.26 0.30
CA PRO A 100 -5.07 7.25 -0.53
C PRO A 100 -3.78 7.79 0.11
N PRO A 101 -2.93 8.50 -0.66
CA PRO A 101 -1.62 8.99 -0.19
C PRO A 101 -1.65 9.87 1.06
N ASP A 102 -2.65 10.76 1.17
CA ASP A 102 -2.82 11.68 2.30
C ASP A 102 -3.11 10.92 3.61
N ARG A 103 -3.94 9.88 3.54
CA ARG A 103 -4.23 9.02 4.70
C ARG A 103 -3.02 8.19 5.11
N LEU A 104 -2.23 7.71 4.14
CA LEU A 104 -0.95 7.03 4.42
C LEU A 104 0.08 7.97 5.04
N ALA A 105 0.14 9.23 4.60
CA ALA A 105 1.01 10.24 5.19
C ALA A 105 0.61 10.58 6.64
N ALA A 106 -0.68 10.67 6.91
CA ALA A 106 -1.23 10.94 8.25
C ALA A 106 -1.01 9.79 9.25
N ALA A 107 -0.79 8.57 8.77
CA ALA A 107 -0.42 7.43 9.63
C ALA A 107 1.01 7.53 10.18
N HIS A 108 1.85 8.41 9.64
CA HIS A 108 3.23 8.63 10.13
C HIS A 108 4.06 7.33 10.29
N GLY A 109 3.86 6.35 9.40
CA GLY A 109 4.53 5.06 9.43
C GLY A 109 4.04 4.08 10.51
N SER A 110 2.92 4.37 11.16
CA SER A 110 2.21 3.46 12.06
C SER A 110 1.60 2.29 11.29
N VAL A 111 1.92 1.06 11.70
CA VAL A 111 1.32 -0.14 11.10
C VAL A 111 -0.15 -0.24 11.49
N ASP A 112 -0.47 0.08 12.74
CA ASP A 112 -1.83 -0.03 13.28
C ASP A 112 -2.78 0.92 12.56
N ASP A 113 -2.39 2.19 12.38
CA ASP A 113 -3.24 3.19 11.70
C ASP A 113 -3.47 2.84 10.22
N VAL A 114 -2.46 2.30 9.54
CA VAL A 114 -2.63 1.79 8.16
C VAL A 114 -3.53 0.56 8.14
N GLY A 115 -3.36 -0.37 9.09
CA GLY A 115 -4.20 -1.55 9.23
C GLY A 115 -5.66 -1.21 9.53
N ASP A 116 -5.92 -0.23 10.41
CA ASP A 116 -7.24 0.31 10.71
C ASP A 116 -7.88 0.93 9.48
N ALA A 117 -7.12 1.71 8.71
CA ALA A 117 -7.60 2.30 7.46
C ALA A 117 -7.97 1.24 6.42
N ILE A 118 -7.16 0.19 6.27
CA ILE A 118 -7.45 -0.92 5.35
C ILE A 118 -8.72 -1.66 5.80
N ARG A 119 -8.83 -2.03 7.09
CA ARG A 119 -10.02 -2.73 7.62
C ARG A 119 -11.29 -1.93 7.42
N SER A 120 -11.27 -0.65 7.79
CA SER A 120 -12.43 0.25 7.60
C SER A 120 -12.85 0.31 6.13
N ALA A 121 -11.89 0.43 5.20
CA ALA A 121 -12.21 0.48 3.77
C ALA A 121 -12.74 -0.86 3.23
N LEU A 122 -12.24 -1.98 3.73
CA LEU A 122 -12.74 -3.31 3.38
C LEU A 122 -14.17 -3.54 3.89
N ASP A 123 -14.50 -3.03 5.07
CA ASP A 123 -15.86 -3.09 5.62
C ASP A 123 -16.85 -2.27 4.77
N ASP A 124 -16.43 -1.09 4.29
CA ASP A 124 -17.24 -0.22 3.42
C ASP A 124 -17.45 -0.84 2.01
N GLU A 125 -16.46 -1.56 1.50
CA GLU A 125 -16.47 -2.14 0.15
C GLU A 125 -17.10 -3.55 0.09
N GLY A 126 -17.15 -4.25 1.22
CA GLY A 126 -17.55 -5.64 1.33
C GLY A 126 -16.44 -6.63 0.91
N VAL A 127 -16.19 -7.64 1.75
CA VAL A 127 -15.19 -8.71 1.54
C VAL A 127 -15.83 -10.10 1.39
N ALA A 128 -15.23 -10.96 0.58
CA ALA A 128 -15.74 -12.31 0.28
C ALA A 128 -15.35 -13.35 1.34
#